data_AF-A0A2S2NSU8-F1
#
_entry.id   AF-A0A2S2NSU8-F1
#
_cell.length_a   1.000
_cell.length_b   1.000
_cell.length_c   1.000
_cell.angle_alpha   90.00
_cell.angle_beta   90.00
_cell.angle_gamma   90.00
#
_symmetry.space_group_name_H-M   'P 1'
#
loop_
_entity.id
_entity.type
_entity.pdbx_description
1 polymer ?
#
loop_
_entity_poly.entity_id
_entity_poly.type
_entity_poly.pdbx_seq_one_letter_code
_entity_poly.pdbx_strand_id
1 'polypeptide(L)'
;MLTYIDVHLIYTLPVIAVLALITWPFISRLELFKIAFVCTMAFVYTTPWDNYIIYHNAWMYKPKNILAVIGYVPVEEYMFFVIQTVMTSLWALVCTRWSPACFNFNFNKTSYTLIRWIPILVLALTAIQGYNIAIPGKDTFYLGCILWWSCPVIIFLWYGAGNYFVKKSTSTVIAIVVPTLYLCWVDRIALKDDVWHINEKTSLNIFVADDLPFEECLFFLITNVIIVLGSMAFDKSYGLADTYTFEFSLRYGTSWKYNSQQMRAFVTAECDMSPTPVNDIRHCLNVLKTASKSFNVASLVFPAGVRLHLIILYAFCRVTDDMIDSEPNVGMKKQKLMLIERFIGEIFADRSSDYNVKTSKSRKPEVDWQWYRQELTDEELSCFRAISRISFYLPRKPFYELIDGYRWDVNGKMVQNETDLLLYSSYVAGSVGTLCVYVMMYKSGVNIDDDARHDFVIRKAQQMGQVLQIVN
;
A
#
# COMPACT_ATOMS: atom_id res chain seq x y z
N MET A 1 17.01 -22.13 -32.32
CA MET A 1 17.95 -21.85 -31.24
C MET A 1 17.54 -20.51 -30.71
N LEU A 2 16.99 -20.50 -29.50
CA LEU A 2 16.51 -19.30 -28.83
C LEU A 2 17.70 -18.38 -28.51
N THR A 3 17.58 -17.07 -28.73
CA THR A 3 18.52 -16.08 -28.19
C THR A 3 18.03 -15.60 -26.82
N TYR A 4 18.88 -14.93 -26.03
CA TYR A 4 18.45 -14.41 -24.73
C TYR A 4 17.35 -13.34 -24.91
N ILE A 5 17.46 -12.49 -25.93
CA ILE A 5 16.39 -11.52 -26.22
C ILE A 5 15.05 -12.20 -26.60
N ASP A 6 15.09 -13.35 -27.30
CA ASP A 6 13.88 -14.12 -27.62
C ASP A 6 13.21 -14.65 -26.34
N VAL A 7 13.98 -15.08 -25.34
CA VAL A 7 13.44 -15.47 -24.02
C VAL A 7 12.60 -14.33 -23.45
N HIS A 8 13.13 -13.11 -23.49
CA HIS A 8 12.43 -11.96 -22.93
C HIS A 8 11.16 -11.61 -23.71
N LEU A 9 11.26 -11.55 -25.05
CA LEU A 9 10.15 -11.18 -25.94
C LEU A 9 9.01 -12.19 -25.92
N ILE A 10 9.31 -13.48 -25.79
CA ILE A 10 8.31 -14.55 -25.86
C ILE A 10 7.70 -14.86 -24.49
N TYR A 11 8.54 -14.93 -23.44
CA TYR A 11 8.08 -15.44 -22.14
C TYR A 11 7.85 -14.31 -21.12
N THR A 12 8.77 -13.36 -20.97
CA THR A 12 8.70 -12.41 -19.83
C THR A 12 7.91 -11.13 -20.12
N LEU A 13 8.15 -10.46 -21.25
CA LEU A 13 7.52 -9.17 -21.58
C LEU A 13 6.01 -9.28 -21.82
N PRO A 14 5.48 -10.33 -22.48
CA PRO A 14 4.03 -10.50 -22.62
C PRO A 14 3.32 -10.65 -21.27
N VAL A 15 3.94 -11.35 -20.30
CA VAL A 15 3.39 -11.47 -18.94
C VAL A 15 3.33 -10.12 -18.25
N ILE A 16 4.39 -9.30 -18.37
CA ILE A 16 4.37 -7.92 -17.85
C ILE A 16 3.25 -7.11 -18.49
N ALA A 17 3.05 -7.21 -19.81
CA ALA A 17 1.97 -6.49 -20.50
C ALA A 17 0.58 -6.89 -19.97
N VAL A 18 0.32 -8.18 -19.78
CA VAL A 18 -0.93 -8.68 -19.20
C VAL A 18 -1.09 -8.20 -17.75
N LEU A 19 -0.05 -8.30 -16.93
CA LEU A 19 -0.10 -7.82 -15.54
C LEU A 19 -0.31 -6.31 -15.47
N ALA A 20 0.29 -5.53 -16.37
CA ALA A 20 0.10 -4.09 -16.46
C ALA A 20 -1.35 -3.73 -16.83
N LEU A 21 -1.99 -4.49 -17.73
CA LEU A 21 -3.41 -4.31 -18.05
C LEU A 21 -4.32 -4.64 -16.85
N ILE A 22 -4.06 -5.75 -16.16
CA ILE A 22 -4.83 -6.15 -14.97
C ILE A 22 -4.69 -5.13 -13.83
N THR A 23 -3.48 -4.60 -13.64
CA THR A 23 -3.17 -3.65 -12.56
C THR A 23 -3.42 -2.20 -12.93
N TRP A 24 -3.70 -1.89 -14.20
CA TRP A 24 -3.92 -0.53 -14.71
C TRP A 24 -4.91 0.30 -13.86
N PRO A 25 -6.07 -0.22 -13.44
CA PRO A 25 -7.03 0.57 -12.65
C PRO A 25 -6.51 0.91 -11.24
N PHE A 26 -5.43 0.27 -10.81
CA PHE A 26 -4.94 0.24 -9.44
C PHE A 26 -3.58 0.93 -9.27
N ILE A 27 -2.82 1.03 -10.36
CA ILE A 27 -1.52 1.69 -10.38
C ILE A 27 -1.70 3.18 -10.09
N SER A 28 -1.10 3.62 -8.99
CA SER A 28 -1.00 5.03 -8.61
C SER A 28 0.41 5.54 -8.85
N ARG A 29 0.61 6.87 -8.78
CA ARG A 29 1.96 7.47 -8.82
C ARG A 29 2.89 6.90 -7.75
N LEU A 30 2.33 6.56 -6.59
CA LEU A 30 3.07 5.94 -5.50
C LEU A 30 3.50 4.51 -5.86
N GLU A 31 2.63 3.74 -6.49
CA GLU A 31 2.96 2.38 -6.95
C GLU A 31 4.04 2.40 -8.03
N LEU A 32 3.95 3.33 -8.98
CA LEU A 32 4.99 3.53 -9.99
C LEU A 32 6.34 3.90 -9.36
N PHE A 33 6.32 4.83 -8.38
CA PHE A 33 7.52 5.19 -7.64
C PHE A 33 8.11 4.00 -6.88
N LYS A 34 7.27 3.20 -6.21
CA LYS A 34 7.68 1.98 -5.50
C LYS A 34 8.37 0.99 -6.45
N ILE A 35 7.75 0.68 -7.59
CA ILE A 35 8.31 -0.25 -8.58
C ILE A 35 9.64 0.29 -9.13
N ALA A 36 9.67 1.57 -9.52
CA ALA A 36 10.88 2.20 -10.04
C ALA A 36 12.02 2.22 -9.01
N PHE A 37 11.71 2.48 -7.73
CA PHE A 37 12.68 2.47 -6.65
C PHE A 37 13.24 1.08 -6.40
N VAL A 38 12.38 0.06 -6.26
CA VAL A 38 12.83 -1.33 -6.05
C VAL A 38 13.66 -1.81 -7.24
N CYS A 39 13.24 -1.48 -8.46
CA CYS A 39 13.99 -1.77 -9.69
C CYS A 39 15.37 -1.09 -9.71
N THR A 40 15.46 0.18 -9.33
CA THR A 40 16.74 0.90 -9.27
C THR A 40 17.67 0.28 -8.24
N MET A 41 17.15 -0.06 -7.06
CA MET A 41 17.92 -0.70 -5.99
C MET A 41 18.40 -2.09 -6.40
N ALA A 42 17.54 -2.90 -7.01
CA ALA A 42 17.89 -4.21 -7.53
C ALA A 42 19.00 -4.09 -8.58
N PHE A 43 18.84 -3.19 -9.57
CA PHE A 43 19.85 -2.98 -10.60
C PHE A 43 21.21 -2.59 -10.02
N VAL A 44 21.26 -1.59 -9.15
CA VAL A 44 22.51 -1.08 -8.57
C VAL A 44 23.17 -2.12 -7.65
N TYR A 45 22.39 -2.84 -6.85
CA TYR A 45 22.91 -3.81 -5.90
C TYR A 45 23.35 -5.13 -6.54
N THR A 46 22.65 -5.58 -7.58
CA THR A 46 22.96 -6.83 -8.28
C THR A 46 24.11 -6.68 -9.28
N THR A 47 24.22 -5.54 -9.97
CA THR A 47 25.27 -5.27 -10.98
C THR A 47 26.70 -5.69 -10.57
N PRO A 48 27.23 -5.29 -9.40
CA PRO A 48 28.59 -5.68 -9.01
C PRO A 48 28.71 -7.18 -8.69
N TRP A 49 27.65 -7.79 -8.14
CA TRP A 49 27.62 -9.21 -7.80
C TRP A 49 27.60 -10.08 -9.07
N ASP A 50 26.77 -9.73 -10.04
CA ASP A 50 26.69 -10.42 -11.33
C ASP A 50 28.03 -10.39 -12.08
N ASN A 51 28.67 -9.21 -12.13
CA ASN A 51 29.99 -9.08 -12.73
C ASN A 51 31.03 -9.96 -12.03
N TYR A 52 30.95 -10.09 -10.70
CA TYR A 52 31.88 -10.92 -9.92
C TYR A 52 31.70 -12.42 -10.20
N ILE A 53 30.46 -12.93 -10.22
CA ILE A 53 30.20 -14.35 -10.45
C ILE A 53 30.53 -14.78 -11.90
N ILE A 54 30.24 -13.93 -12.89
CA ILE A 54 30.54 -14.21 -14.29
C ILE A 54 32.05 -14.13 -14.54
N TYR A 55 32.75 -13.16 -13.95
CA TYR A 55 34.21 -13.07 -14.00
C TYR A 55 34.89 -14.36 -13.48
N HIS A 56 34.31 -14.97 -12.44
CA HIS A 56 34.77 -16.24 -11.89
C HIS A 56 34.17 -17.49 -12.55
N ASN A 57 33.55 -17.34 -13.72
CA ASN A 57 33.01 -18.41 -14.56
C ASN A 57 31.91 -19.25 -13.90
N ALA A 58 31.11 -18.68 -12.99
CA ALA A 58 29.92 -19.37 -12.49
C ALA A 58 28.87 -19.59 -13.59
N TRP A 59 28.73 -18.60 -14.47
CA TRP A 59 27.85 -18.60 -15.63
C TRP A 59 28.65 -18.38 -16.92
N MET A 60 28.18 -18.98 -18.00
CA MET A 60 28.75 -18.82 -19.33
C MET A 60 27.65 -18.56 -20.36
N TYR A 61 27.95 -17.68 -21.30
CA TYR A 61 27.05 -17.30 -22.39
C TYR A 61 27.73 -17.56 -23.74
N LYS A 62 26.96 -18.05 -24.71
CA LYS A 62 27.46 -18.20 -26.08
C LYS A 62 27.38 -16.84 -26.79
N PRO A 63 28.46 -16.37 -27.43
CA PRO A 63 28.46 -15.06 -28.11
C PRO A 63 27.36 -14.89 -29.17
N LYS A 64 26.91 -15.99 -29.79
CA LYS A 64 25.82 -15.99 -30.78
C LYS A 64 24.41 -15.80 -30.20
N ASN A 65 24.24 -15.97 -28.90
CA ASN A 65 22.94 -15.94 -28.22
C ASN A 65 22.71 -14.61 -27.46
N ILE A 66 23.71 -13.73 -27.44
CA ILE A 66 23.71 -12.45 -26.72
C ILE A 66 23.99 -11.29 -27.68
N LEU A 67 23.43 -10.12 -27.40
CA LEU A 67 23.52 -8.92 -28.23
C LEU A 67 24.82 -8.15 -27.98
N ALA A 68 25.15 -7.92 -26.70
CA ALA A 68 26.33 -7.19 -26.27
C ALA A 68 26.66 -7.50 -24.81
N VAL A 69 27.88 -7.17 -24.39
CA VAL A 69 28.37 -7.34 -23.01
C VAL A 69 28.81 -5.99 -22.47
N ILE A 70 28.39 -5.65 -21.24
CA ILE A 70 28.87 -4.49 -20.49
C ILE A 70 29.60 -5.03 -19.25
N GLY A 71 30.88 -4.72 -19.11
CA GLY A 71 31.74 -5.39 -18.13
C GLY A 71 31.92 -6.86 -18.50
N TYR A 72 31.39 -7.78 -17.71
CA TYR A 72 31.36 -9.22 -17.98
C TYR A 72 29.96 -9.76 -18.27
N VAL A 73 28.93 -8.94 -18.07
CA VAL A 73 27.52 -9.36 -18.04
C VAL A 73 26.84 -9.00 -19.38
N PRO A 74 26.05 -9.90 -19.99
CA PRO A 74 25.24 -9.59 -21.16
C PRO A 74 24.24 -8.47 -20.90
N VAL A 75 23.94 -7.64 -21.91
CA VAL A 75 22.93 -6.56 -21.81
C VAL A 75 21.56 -7.12 -21.40
N GLU A 76 21.23 -8.32 -21.87
CA GLU A 76 19.98 -9.01 -21.57
C GLU A 76 19.84 -9.38 -20.09
N GLU A 77 20.93 -9.67 -19.39
CA GLU A 77 20.90 -9.94 -17.95
C GLU A 77 20.54 -8.65 -17.17
N TYR A 78 21.09 -7.51 -17.59
CA TYR A 78 20.67 -6.20 -17.06
C TYR A 78 19.19 -5.91 -17.35
N MET A 79 18.66 -6.36 -18.49
CA MET A 79 17.22 -6.30 -18.78
C MET A 79 16.46 -7.23 -17.84
N PHE A 80 16.95 -8.43 -17.57
CA PHE A 80 16.35 -9.39 -16.67
C PHE A 80 16.15 -8.81 -15.26
N PHE A 81 17.13 -8.08 -14.71
CA PHE A 81 16.97 -7.41 -13.41
C PHE A 81 15.73 -6.51 -13.36
N VAL A 82 15.51 -5.73 -14.43
CA VAL A 82 14.38 -4.82 -14.57
C VAL A 82 13.08 -5.59 -14.79
N ILE A 83 13.10 -6.54 -15.73
CA ILE A 83 11.95 -7.35 -16.13
C ILE A 83 11.42 -8.15 -14.95
N GLN A 84 12.29 -8.90 -14.26
CA GLN A 84 11.90 -9.68 -13.08
C GLN A 84 11.32 -8.76 -12.00
N THR A 85 11.98 -7.65 -11.70
CA THR A 85 11.52 -6.72 -10.66
C THR A 85 10.14 -6.18 -10.98
N VAL A 86 9.91 -5.72 -12.21
CA VAL A 86 8.60 -5.20 -12.65
C VAL A 86 7.55 -6.31 -12.61
N MET A 87 7.84 -7.49 -13.17
CA MET A 87 6.91 -8.62 -13.20
C MET A 87 6.48 -9.04 -11.79
N THR A 88 7.43 -9.28 -10.91
CA THR A 88 7.18 -9.71 -9.53
C THR A 88 6.48 -8.62 -8.72
N SER A 89 6.84 -7.34 -8.89
CA SER A 89 6.13 -6.25 -8.21
C SER A 89 4.69 -6.07 -8.67
N LEU A 90 4.40 -6.20 -9.98
CA LEU A 90 3.03 -6.14 -10.50
C LEU A 90 2.20 -7.34 -10.01
N TRP A 91 2.76 -8.54 -10.01
CA TRP A 91 2.10 -9.72 -9.44
C TRP A 91 1.84 -9.54 -7.94
N ALA A 92 2.83 -9.08 -7.17
CA ALA A 92 2.70 -8.81 -5.74
C ALA A 92 1.62 -7.78 -5.45
N LEU A 93 1.46 -6.75 -6.28
CA LEU A 93 0.39 -5.77 -6.17
C LEU A 93 -0.98 -6.45 -6.27
N VAL A 94 -1.18 -7.36 -7.23
CA VAL A 94 -2.41 -8.14 -7.38
C VAL A 94 -2.68 -8.98 -6.14
N CYS A 95 -1.66 -9.60 -5.54
CA CYS A 95 -1.85 -10.48 -4.38
C CYS A 95 -2.15 -9.71 -3.07
N THR A 96 -1.57 -8.52 -2.90
CA THR A 96 -1.42 -7.92 -1.56
C THR A 96 -2.35 -6.74 -1.29
N ARG A 97 -2.90 -6.08 -2.32
CA ARG A 97 -3.62 -4.80 -2.15
C ARG A 97 -4.98 -4.85 -1.44
N TRP A 98 -5.55 -6.03 -1.23
CA TRP A 98 -6.97 -6.21 -0.88
C TRP A 98 -7.33 -5.80 0.56
N SER A 99 -6.32 -5.62 1.42
CA SER A 99 -6.46 -5.23 2.82
C SER A 99 -5.72 -3.91 3.09
N PRO A 100 -6.32 -2.95 3.80
CA PRO A 100 -5.60 -1.80 4.33
C PRO A 100 -4.36 -2.23 5.12
N ALA A 101 -3.24 -1.54 4.90
CA ALA A 101 -1.95 -1.94 5.47
C ALA A 101 -2.01 -2.08 7.00
N CYS A 102 -2.73 -1.17 7.68
CA CYS A 102 -2.82 -1.14 9.13
C CYS A 102 -3.35 -2.40 9.80
N PHE A 103 -4.12 -3.23 9.09
CA PHE A 103 -4.65 -4.47 9.64
C PHE A 103 -3.62 -5.59 9.75
N ASN A 104 -2.44 -5.42 9.13
CA ASN A 104 -1.34 -6.38 9.20
C ASN A 104 -0.25 -5.94 10.18
N PHE A 105 -0.51 -4.92 11.02
CA PHE A 105 0.43 -4.49 12.06
C PHE A 105 0.39 -5.44 13.26
N ASN A 106 1.57 -5.75 13.81
CA ASN A 106 1.74 -6.61 14.96
C ASN A 106 1.99 -5.81 16.24
N PHE A 107 0.97 -5.72 17.08
CA PHE A 107 1.04 -5.02 18.37
C PHE A 107 1.54 -5.90 19.53
N ASN A 108 1.70 -7.21 19.33
CA ASN A 108 2.18 -8.11 20.38
C ASN A 108 3.72 -8.04 20.45
N LYS A 109 4.26 -7.40 21.49
CA LYS A 109 5.69 -7.16 21.67
C LYS A 109 6.54 -8.44 21.67
N THR A 110 6.05 -9.52 22.29
CA THR A 110 6.78 -10.81 22.34
C THR A 110 6.87 -11.42 20.95
N SER A 111 5.73 -11.56 20.27
CA SER A 111 5.68 -12.05 18.89
C SER A 111 6.52 -11.17 17.96
N TYR A 112 6.43 -9.84 18.13
CA TYR A 112 7.15 -8.87 17.32
C TYR A 112 8.67 -9.04 17.42
N THR A 113 9.16 -9.18 18.65
CA THR A 113 10.59 -9.33 18.95
C THR A 113 11.13 -10.65 18.39
N LEU A 114 10.40 -11.76 18.57
CA LEU A 114 10.80 -13.07 18.05
C LEU A 114 10.84 -13.09 16.52
N ILE A 115 9.79 -12.58 15.87
CA ILE A 115 9.70 -12.52 14.41
C ILE A 115 10.82 -11.62 13.86
N ARG A 116 11.19 -10.53 14.54
CA ARG A 116 12.28 -9.67 14.09
C ARG A 116 13.63 -10.36 14.23
N TRP A 117 13.99 -10.81 15.43
CA TRP A 117 15.38 -11.12 15.74
C TRP A 117 15.81 -12.55 15.43
N ILE A 118 14.91 -13.54 15.52
CA ILE A 118 15.28 -14.94 15.21
C ILE A 118 15.70 -15.09 13.74
N PRO A 119 14.90 -14.65 12.75
CA PRO A 119 15.30 -14.75 11.34
C PRO A 119 16.53 -13.91 11.03
N ILE A 120 16.69 -12.73 11.65
CA ILE A 120 17.89 -11.90 11.48
C ILE A 120 19.14 -12.66 11.95
N LEU A 121 19.09 -13.31 13.11
CA LEU A 121 20.20 -14.11 13.62
C LEU A 121 20.55 -15.26 12.66
N VAL A 122 19.53 -15.99 12.19
CA VAL A 122 19.72 -17.10 11.24
C VAL A 122 20.34 -16.59 9.94
N LEU A 123 19.79 -15.52 9.35
CA LEU A 123 20.31 -14.92 8.12
C LEU A 123 21.73 -14.38 8.29
N ALA A 124 22.08 -13.83 9.46
CA ALA A 124 23.44 -13.36 9.72
C ALA A 124 24.44 -14.53 9.75
N LEU A 125 24.08 -15.64 10.40
CA LEU A 125 24.89 -16.86 10.39
C LEU A 125 25.00 -17.46 8.98
N THR A 126 23.90 -17.47 8.22
CA THR A 126 23.88 -17.90 6.82
C THR A 126 24.75 -17.02 5.94
N ALA A 127 24.76 -15.70 6.13
CA ALA A 127 25.63 -14.78 5.38
C ALA A 127 27.11 -15.08 5.64
N ILE A 128 27.49 -15.28 6.91
CA ILE A 128 28.86 -15.62 7.31
C ILE A 128 29.28 -16.95 6.67
N GLN A 129 28.41 -17.96 6.74
CA GLN A 129 28.69 -19.26 6.13
C GLN A 129 28.78 -19.15 4.60
N GLY A 130 27.87 -18.40 3.98
CA GLY A 130 27.88 -18.11 2.54
C GLY A 130 29.20 -17.49 2.09
N TYR A 131 29.71 -16.53 2.86
CA TYR A 131 31.00 -15.88 2.58
C TYR A 131 32.16 -16.88 2.69
N ASN A 132 32.16 -17.73 3.72
CA ASN A 132 33.21 -18.73 3.93
C ASN A 132 33.28 -19.80 2.83
N ILE A 133 32.16 -20.11 2.18
CA ILE A 133 32.10 -21.12 1.10
C ILE A 133 32.18 -20.50 -0.31
N ALA A 134 32.11 -19.17 -0.44
CA ALA A 134 32.22 -18.45 -1.71
C ALA A 134 33.67 -18.35 -2.22
N ILE A 135 34.37 -19.48 -2.26
CA ILE A 135 35.77 -19.57 -2.72
C ILE A 135 35.79 -19.84 -4.23
N PRO A 136 36.36 -18.95 -5.06
CA PRO A 136 36.41 -19.14 -6.51
C PRO A 136 37.01 -20.49 -6.91
N GLY A 137 36.38 -21.16 -7.86
CA GLY A 137 36.83 -22.46 -8.39
C GLY A 137 36.44 -23.69 -7.57
N LYS A 138 35.68 -23.53 -6.47
CA LYS A 138 35.02 -24.65 -5.77
C LYS A 138 33.57 -24.79 -6.22
N ASP A 139 33.06 -26.02 -6.14
CA ASP A 139 31.65 -26.41 -6.35
C ASP A 139 30.64 -25.58 -5.51
N THR A 140 31.06 -25.14 -4.34
CA THR A 140 30.26 -24.33 -3.41
C THR A 140 30.23 -22.83 -3.73
N PHE A 141 31.02 -22.37 -4.70
CA PHE A 141 31.22 -20.96 -4.99
C PHE A 141 29.91 -20.22 -5.29
N TYR A 142 29.09 -20.79 -6.17
CA TYR A 142 27.87 -20.12 -6.63
C TYR A 142 26.83 -20.00 -5.51
N LEU A 143 26.58 -21.09 -4.77
CA LEU A 143 25.72 -21.07 -3.59
C LEU A 143 26.22 -20.07 -2.54
N GLY A 144 27.53 -20.07 -2.25
CA GLY A 144 28.14 -19.11 -1.34
C GLY A 144 27.83 -17.68 -1.74
N CYS A 145 28.03 -17.36 -3.02
CA CYS A 145 27.75 -16.05 -3.60
C CYS A 145 26.29 -15.64 -3.44
N ILE A 146 25.33 -16.53 -3.70
CA ILE A 146 23.91 -16.23 -3.49
C ILE A 146 23.63 -15.86 -2.02
N LEU A 147 24.16 -16.65 -1.08
CA LEU A 147 23.87 -16.49 0.35
C LEU A 147 24.46 -15.19 0.93
N TRP A 148 25.76 -14.91 0.72
CA TRP A 148 26.38 -13.72 1.34
C TRP A 148 25.90 -12.41 0.73
N TRP A 149 25.48 -12.41 -0.54
CA TRP A 149 24.93 -11.24 -1.22
C TRP A 149 23.49 -10.94 -0.78
N SER A 150 22.64 -11.97 -0.70
CA SER A 150 21.21 -11.79 -0.44
C SER A 150 20.87 -11.55 1.03
N CYS A 151 21.53 -12.28 1.95
CA CYS A 151 21.20 -12.23 3.37
C CYS A 151 21.27 -10.81 3.98
N PRO A 152 22.29 -9.96 3.72
CA PRO A 152 22.34 -8.60 4.25
C PRO A 152 21.14 -7.74 3.86
N VAL A 153 20.69 -7.82 2.60
CA VAL A 153 19.51 -7.09 2.12
C VAL A 153 18.24 -7.62 2.76
N ILE A 154 18.09 -8.93 2.86
CA ILE A 154 16.95 -9.54 3.54
C ILE A 154 16.93 -9.14 5.01
N ILE A 155 18.06 -9.12 5.72
CA ILE A 155 18.16 -8.67 7.12
C ILE A 155 17.64 -7.22 7.26
N PHE A 156 18.11 -6.31 6.40
CA PHE A 156 17.69 -4.92 6.42
C PHE A 156 16.17 -4.80 6.20
N LEU A 157 15.63 -5.42 5.14
CA LEU A 157 14.21 -5.38 4.84
C LEU A 157 13.36 -6.07 5.92
N TRP A 158 13.82 -7.20 6.45
CA TRP A 158 13.16 -7.96 7.50
C TRP A 158 13.09 -7.19 8.82
N TYR A 159 14.11 -6.43 9.16
CA TYR A 159 14.11 -5.57 10.34
C TYR A 159 12.92 -4.60 10.36
N GLY A 160 12.66 -3.95 9.22
CA GLY A 160 11.58 -2.96 9.09
C GLY A 160 10.21 -3.56 8.76
N ALA A 161 10.16 -4.66 7.99
CA ALA A 161 8.92 -5.18 7.40
C ALA A 161 8.64 -6.67 7.65
N GLY A 162 9.52 -7.41 8.32
CA GLY A 162 9.35 -8.86 8.55
C GLY A 162 8.08 -9.21 9.33
N ASN A 163 7.70 -8.37 10.30
CA ASN A 163 6.44 -8.55 11.03
C ASN A 163 5.21 -8.37 10.14
N TYR A 164 5.19 -7.30 9.34
CA TYR A 164 4.15 -7.04 8.35
C TYR A 164 4.06 -8.18 7.31
N PHE A 165 5.20 -8.67 6.86
CA PHE A 165 5.31 -9.80 5.93
C PHE A 165 4.66 -11.07 6.49
N VAL A 166 4.97 -11.43 7.74
CA VAL A 166 4.41 -12.63 8.40
C VAL A 166 2.90 -12.51 8.63
N LYS A 167 2.39 -11.32 8.99
CA LYS A 167 0.95 -11.10 9.16
C LYS A 167 0.16 -11.22 7.86
N LYS A 168 0.82 -11.09 6.71
CA LYS A 168 0.24 -11.19 5.37
C LYS A 168 0.67 -12.48 4.63
N SER A 169 1.01 -13.53 5.37
CA SER A 169 1.73 -14.72 4.87
C SER A 169 1.11 -15.33 3.61
N THR A 170 -0.20 -15.54 3.54
CA THR A 170 -0.84 -16.18 2.38
C THR A 170 -0.60 -15.40 1.08
N SER A 171 -0.92 -14.10 1.06
CA SER A 171 -0.71 -13.25 -0.13
C SER A 171 0.77 -13.15 -0.49
N THR A 172 1.63 -13.08 0.51
CA THR A 172 3.07 -12.94 0.33
C THR A 172 3.71 -14.21 -0.22
N VAL A 173 3.32 -15.38 0.28
CA VAL A 173 3.80 -16.67 -0.23
C VAL A 173 3.37 -16.86 -1.69
N ILE A 174 2.12 -16.52 -2.03
CA ILE A 174 1.65 -16.58 -3.42
C ILE A 174 2.42 -15.58 -4.31
N ALA A 175 2.72 -14.38 -3.79
CA ALA A 175 3.49 -13.37 -4.50
C ALA A 175 4.94 -13.79 -4.80
N ILE A 176 5.50 -14.73 -4.02
CA ILE A 176 6.87 -15.24 -4.20
C ILE A 176 6.87 -16.53 -5.03
N VAL A 177 6.04 -17.51 -4.65
CA VAL A 177 6.08 -18.86 -5.22
C VAL A 177 5.68 -18.86 -6.68
N VAL A 178 4.64 -18.13 -7.07
CA VAL A 178 4.16 -18.12 -8.46
C VAL A 178 5.21 -17.58 -9.44
N PRO A 179 5.79 -16.37 -9.25
CA PRO A 179 6.84 -15.90 -10.16
C PRO A 179 8.11 -16.76 -10.07
N THR A 180 8.43 -17.35 -8.91
CA THR A 180 9.57 -18.27 -8.79
C THR A 180 9.38 -19.50 -9.67
N LEU A 181 8.24 -20.20 -9.55
CA LEU A 181 7.93 -21.37 -10.36
C LEU A 181 7.87 -21.04 -11.85
N TYR A 182 7.33 -19.86 -12.19
CA TYR A 182 7.28 -19.39 -13.57
C TYR A 182 8.68 -19.15 -14.14
N LEU A 183 9.56 -18.46 -13.40
CA LEU A 183 10.94 -18.21 -13.83
C LEU A 183 11.76 -19.49 -13.91
N CYS A 184 11.62 -20.42 -12.95
CA CYS A 184 12.26 -21.74 -13.04
C CYS A 184 11.82 -22.51 -14.29
N TRP A 185 10.55 -22.37 -14.70
CA TRP A 185 10.05 -23.00 -15.93
C TRP A 185 10.64 -22.35 -17.19
N VAL A 186 10.75 -21.02 -17.24
CA VAL A 186 11.38 -20.30 -18.35
C VAL A 186 12.88 -20.63 -18.44
N ASP A 187 13.57 -20.64 -17.30
CA ASP A 187 14.99 -20.95 -17.18
C ASP A 187 15.29 -22.38 -17.67
N ARG A 188 14.47 -23.36 -17.28
CA ARG A 188 14.58 -24.73 -17.80
C ARG A 188 14.50 -24.79 -19.33
N ILE A 189 13.65 -23.97 -19.96
CA ILE A 189 13.56 -23.91 -21.43
C ILE A 189 14.85 -23.31 -22.02
N ALA A 190 15.34 -22.23 -21.42
CA ALA A 190 16.55 -21.55 -21.90
C ALA A 190 17.83 -22.39 -21.72
N LEU A 191 17.97 -23.13 -20.61
CA LEU A 191 19.07 -24.07 -20.38
C LEU A 191 19.04 -25.21 -21.40
N LYS A 192 17.85 -25.76 -21.71
CA LYS A 192 17.68 -26.81 -22.73
C LYS A 192 18.05 -26.35 -24.14
N ASP A 193 17.74 -25.09 -24.47
CA ASP A 193 18.10 -24.46 -25.75
C ASP A 193 19.53 -23.88 -25.75
N ASP A 194 20.27 -24.07 -24.66
CA ASP A 194 21.69 -23.72 -24.50
C ASP A 194 21.93 -22.22 -24.72
N VAL A 195 21.00 -21.40 -24.20
CA VAL A 195 21.06 -19.93 -24.25
C VAL A 195 22.18 -19.45 -23.32
N TRP A 196 22.17 -19.94 -22.08
CA TRP A 196 23.23 -19.84 -21.08
C TRP A 196 23.52 -21.20 -20.46
N HIS A 197 24.68 -21.32 -19.82
CA HIS A 197 25.12 -22.56 -19.18
C HIS A 197 25.75 -22.26 -17.81
N ILE A 198 25.44 -23.10 -16.83
CA ILE A 198 25.97 -23.00 -15.47
C ILE A 198 27.14 -23.96 -15.35
N ASN A 199 28.27 -23.45 -14.88
CA ASN A 199 29.49 -24.21 -14.84
C ASN A 199 29.47 -25.22 -13.67
N GLU A 200 29.44 -26.50 -14.03
CA GLU A 200 29.42 -27.64 -13.10
C GLU A 200 30.58 -27.66 -12.10
N LYS A 201 31.70 -26.97 -12.40
CA LYS A 201 32.85 -26.88 -11.48
C LYS A 201 32.64 -25.91 -10.33
N THR A 202 31.67 -25.01 -10.47
CA THR A 202 31.36 -23.94 -9.52
C THR A 202 29.97 -24.05 -8.90
N SER A 203 29.24 -25.10 -9.25
CA SER A 203 27.94 -25.49 -8.71
C SER A 203 28.00 -26.84 -8.01
N LEU A 204 27.04 -27.10 -7.13
CA LEU A 204 26.88 -28.34 -6.37
C LEU A 204 26.43 -29.53 -7.23
N ASN A 205 25.95 -29.26 -8.46
CA ASN A 205 25.41 -30.27 -9.38
C ASN A 205 24.23 -31.04 -8.79
N ILE A 206 23.43 -30.37 -7.96
CA ILE A 206 22.15 -30.85 -7.45
C ILE A 206 21.06 -30.27 -8.35
N PHE A 207 20.23 -31.12 -8.94
CA PHE A 207 19.19 -30.71 -9.88
C PHE A 207 17.80 -30.93 -9.28
N VAL A 208 16.93 -29.92 -9.39
CA VAL A 208 15.54 -29.97 -8.90
C VAL A 208 14.60 -30.59 -9.94
N ALA A 209 14.93 -30.41 -11.22
CA ALA A 209 14.29 -31.03 -12.38
C ALA A 209 15.33 -31.26 -13.47
N ASP A 210 14.97 -31.96 -14.54
CA ASP A 210 15.89 -32.16 -15.67
C ASP A 210 16.37 -30.79 -16.19
N ASP A 211 17.69 -30.62 -16.21
CA ASP A 211 18.40 -29.42 -16.65
C ASP A 211 18.17 -28.16 -15.79
N LEU A 212 17.62 -28.26 -14.57
CA LEU A 212 17.44 -27.11 -13.65
C LEU A 212 18.24 -27.30 -12.34
N PRO A 213 19.39 -26.61 -12.18
CA PRO A 213 20.16 -26.62 -10.95
C PRO A 213 19.39 -26.06 -9.75
N PHE A 214 19.68 -26.59 -8.57
CA PHE A 214 19.11 -26.13 -7.31
C PHE A 214 19.42 -24.66 -7.04
N GLU A 215 20.63 -24.22 -7.34
CA GLU A 215 21.08 -22.85 -7.13
C GLU A 215 20.29 -21.83 -7.94
N GLU A 216 19.84 -22.15 -9.16
CA GLU A 216 18.98 -21.28 -9.97
C GLU A 216 17.59 -21.14 -9.35
N CYS A 217 17.00 -22.27 -8.96
CA CYS A 217 15.72 -22.26 -8.27
C CYS A 217 15.79 -21.44 -6.97
N LEU A 218 16.90 -21.58 -6.22
CA LEU A 218 17.17 -20.79 -5.02
C LEU A 218 17.38 -19.30 -5.35
N PHE A 219 18.09 -18.97 -6.43
CA PHE A 219 18.31 -17.61 -6.91
C PHE A 219 16.98 -16.92 -7.25
N PHE A 220 16.11 -17.55 -8.05
CA PHE A 220 14.77 -17.01 -8.35
C PHE A 220 13.91 -16.88 -7.10
N LEU A 221 13.97 -17.83 -6.18
CA LEU A 221 13.24 -17.76 -4.92
C LEU A 221 13.70 -16.55 -4.09
N ILE A 222 15.00 -16.39 -3.88
CA ILE A 222 15.59 -15.35 -3.04
C ILE A 222 15.39 -13.96 -3.65
N THR A 223 15.59 -13.81 -4.95
CA THR A 223 15.36 -12.54 -5.67
C THR A 223 13.89 -12.13 -5.57
N ASN A 224 12.94 -13.06 -5.75
CA ASN A 224 11.52 -12.78 -5.54
C ASN A 224 11.18 -12.46 -4.08
N VAL A 225 11.82 -13.13 -3.10
CA VAL A 225 11.71 -12.77 -1.68
C VAL A 225 12.16 -11.33 -1.44
N ILE A 226 13.30 -10.90 -2.00
CA ILE A 226 13.82 -9.54 -1.86
C ILE A 226 12.87 -8.52 -2.48
N ILE A 227 12.38 -8.76 -3.70
CA ILE A 227 11.45 -7.84 -4.40
C ILE A 227 10.14 -7.69 -3.62
N VAL A 228 9.57 -8.81 -3.14
CA VAL A 228 8.32 -8.80 -2.38
C VAL A 228 8.52 -8.15 -1.02
N LEU A 229 9.60 -8.48 -0.29
CA LEU A 229 9.94 -7.81 0.98
C LEU A 229 10.16 -6.30 0.79
N GLY A 230 10.85 -5.90 -0.29
CA GLY A 230 11.04 -4.49 -0.64
C GLY A 230 9.71 -3.78 -0.86
N SER A 231 8.80 -4.42 -1.62
CA SER A 231 7.45 -3.90 -1.83
C SER A 231 6.65 -3.80 -0.53
N MET A 232 6.72 -4.80 0.34
CA MET A 232 6.06 -4.80 1.65
C MET A 232 6.65 -3.75 2.60
N ALA A 233 7.95 -3.47 2.52
CA ALA A 233 8.59 -2.42 3.31
C ALA A 233 8.04 -1.03 2.98
N PHE A 234 7.79 -0.77 1.69
CA PHE A 234 7.04 0.40 1.25
C PHE A 234 5.61 0.39 1.81
N ASP A 235 4.84 -0.67 1.56
CA ASP A 235 3.44 -0.75 2.01
C ASP A 235 3.28 -0.55 3.53
N LYS A 236 4.19 -1.12 4.32
CA LYS A 236 4.23 -0.94 5.78
C LYS A 236 4.55 0.49 6.16
N SER A 237 5.59 1.08 5.56
CA SER A 237 6.03 2.45 5.88
C SER A 237 4.95 3.49 5.55
N TYR A 238 4.39 3.42 4.35
CA TYR A 238 3.28 4.27 3.92
C TYR A 238 2.01 4.00 4.73
N GLY A 239 1.70 2.73 5.01
CA GLY A 239 0.58 2.35 5.85
C GLY A 239 0.67 2.95 7.25
N LEU A 240 1.87 2.99 7.83
CA LEU A 240 2.09 3.58 9.15
C LEU A 240 1.86 5.10 9.09
N ALA A 241 2.40 5.76 8.07
CA ALA A 241 2.21 7.19 7.88
C ALA A 241 0.74 7.59 7.66
N ASP A 242 0.00 6.77 6.90
CA ASP A 242 -1.42 6.99 6.62
C ASP A 242 -2.33 6.71 7.82
N THR A 243 -1.94 5.80 8.71
CA THR A 243 -2.72 5.43 9.90
C THR A 243 -2.49 6.40 11.06
N TYR A 244 -1.25 6.84 11.23
CA TYR A 244 -0.77 7.66 12.34
C TYR A 244 -0.42 9.06 11.82
N THR A 245 -1.46 9.75 11.33
CA THR A 245 -1.33 11.01 10.60
C THR A 245 -0.65 12.11 11.43
N PHE A 246 -0.81 12.10 12.75
CA PHE A 246 -0.22 13.11 13.64
C PHE A 246 1.28 12.85 13.89
N GLU A 247 1.67 11.59 14.00
CA GLU A 247 3.04 11.16 14.18
C GLU A 247 3.84 11.37 12.89
N PHE A 248 3.22 11.09 11.74
CA PHE A 248 3.82 11.20 10.39
C PHE A 248 3.14 12.29 9.54
N SER A 249 3.26 13.52 10.01
CA SER A 249 2.52 14.68 9.50
C SER A 249 2.83 15.15 8.07
N LEU A 250 3.94 14.73 7.46
CA LEU A 250 4.36 15.21 6.15
C LEU A 250 3.62 14.49 5.02
N ARG A 251 3.12 15.29 4.06
CA ARG A 251 2.53 14.81 2.81
C ARG A 251 3.59 14.20 1.89
N TYR A 252 3.15 13.32 0.99
CA TYR A 252 3.96 12.85 -0.14
C TYR A 252 4.67 14.01 -0.84
N GLY A 253 5.97 13.86 -1.02
CA GLY A 253 6.81 14.81 -1.75
C GLY A 253 8.23 14.26 -1.91
N THR A 254 9.04 14.88 -2.76
CA THR A 254 10.42 14.45 -3.02
C THR A 254 11.45 15.04 -2.05
N SER A 255 10.99 15.76 -1.02
CA SER A 255 11.89 16.43 -0.07
C SER A 255 12.68 15.46 0.80
N TRP A 256 13.89 15.86 1.21
CA TRP A 256 14.69 15.11 2.19
C TRP A 256 13.93 14.84 3.50
N LYS A 257 13.15 15.82 3.98
CA LYS A 257 12.32 15.69 5.18
C LYS A 257 11.29 14.57 5.06
N TYR A 258 10.63 14.47 3.89
CA TYR A 258 9.67 13.40 3.63
C TYR A 258 10.35 12.03 3.58
N ASN A 259 11.45 11.89 2.86
CA ASN A 259 12.20 10.64 2.80
C ASN A 259 12.70 10.21 4.19
N SER A 260 13.16 11.15 5.01
CA SER A 260 13.52 10.90 6.41
C SER A 260 12.32 10.43 7.24
N GLN A 261 11.13 11.00 7.03
CA GLN A 261 9.89 10.52 7.67
C GLN A 261 9.56 9.08 7.25
N GLN A 262 9.67 8.75 5.96
CA GLN A 262 9.40 7.39 5.47
C GLN A 262 10.43 6.38 5.99
N MET A 263 11.70 6.78 6.11
CA MET A 263 12.72 5.95 6.74
C MET A 263 12.42 5.74 8.24
N ARG A 264 11.96 6.79 8.94
CA ARG A 264 11.51 6.67 10.32
C ARG A 264 10.33 5.70 10.43
N ALA A 265 9.33 5.83 9.56
CA ALA A 265 8.18 4.93 9.52
C ALA A 265 8.57 3.48 9.20
N PHE A 266 9.59 3.27 8.37
CA PHE A 266 10.17 1.95 8.10
C PHE A 266 10.77 1.32 9.36
N VAL A 267 11.59 2.05 10.13
CA VAL A 267 12.26 1.51 11.33
C VAL A 267 11.36 1.44 12.57
N THR A 268 10.33 2.28 12.67
CA THR A 268 9.41 2.30 13.82
C THR A 268 8.73 0.94 13.99
N ALA A 269 8.81 0.37 15.18
CA ALA A 269 8.14 -0.89 15.49
C ALA A 269 6.63 -0.66 15.66
N GLU A 270 5.84 -1.54 15.06
CA GLU A 270 4.37 -1.47 15.11
C GLU A 270 3.84 -1.59 16.54
N CYS A 271 4.50 -2.42 17.36
CA CYS A 271 4.14 -2.63 18.77
C CYS A 271 4.40 -1.42 19.68
N ASP A 272 5.18 -0.44 19.22
CA ASP A 272 5.41 0.81 19.98
C ASP A 272 4.31 1.85 19.68
N MET A 273 3.47 1.61 18.68
CA MET A 273 2.37 2.49 18.28
C MET A 273 1.08 2.10 18.99
N SER A 274 0.20 3.08 19.23
CA SER A 274 -1.12 2.82 19.82
C SER A 274 -1.97 1.94 18.87
N PRO A 275 -2.67 0.90 19.37
CA PRO A 275 -3.58 0.10 18.55
C PRO A 275 -4.90 0.84 18.26
N THR A 276 -5.20 1.93 18.96
CA THR A 276 -6.49 2.64 18.87
C THR A 276 -6.84 3.08 17.45
N PRO A 277 -5.97 3.74 16.66
CA PRO A 277 -6.32 4.14 15.30
C PRO A 277 -6.68 2.94 14.40
N VAL A 278 -5.98 1.80 14.55
CA VAL A 278 -6.26 0.59 13.78
C VAL A 278 -7.60 -0.02 14.17
N ASN A 279 -7.92 -0.03 15.46
CA ASN A 279 -9.22 -0.52 15.94
C ASN A 279 -10.35 0.39 15.46
N ASP A 280 -10.17 1.71 15.51
CA ASP A 280 -11.15 2.68 15.02
C ASP A 280 -11.44 2.48 13.52
N ILE A 281 -10.39 2.30 12.72
CA ILE A 281 -10.50 2.00 11.28
C ILE A 281 -11.20 0.64 11.05
N ARG A 282 -10.97 -0.35 11.91
CA ARG A 282 -11.64 -1.66 11.82
C ARG A 282 -13.15 -1.53 12.07
N HIS A 283 -13.55 -0.73 13.05
CA HIS A 283 -14.97 -0.40 13.25
C HIS A 283 -15.55 0.31 12.03
N CYS A 284 -14.86 1.32 11.49
CA CYS A 284 -15.30 2.01 10.27
C CYS A 284 -15.51 1.05 9.09
N LEU A 285 -14.60 0.10 8.88
CA LEU A 285 -14.75 -0.90 7.82
C LEU A 285 -15.92 -1.86 8.09
N ASN A 286 -16.18 -2.22 9.34
CA ASN A 286 -17.32 -3.07 9.69
C ASN A 286 -18.64 -2.34 9.41
N VAL A 287 -18.75 -1.06 9.76
CA VAL A 287 -19.90 -0.21 9.40
C VAL A 287 -20.14 -0.23 7.89
N LEU A 288 -19.09 0.00 7.08
CA LEU A 288 -19.20 -0.06 5.61
C LEU A 288 -19.68 -1.43 5.11
N LYS A 289 -19.11 -2.52 5.63
CA LYS A 289 -19.46 -3.89 5.20
C LYS A 289 -20.91 -4.26 5.51
N THR A 290 -21.41 -3.83 6.67
CA THR A 290 -22.78 -4.13 7.12
C THR A 290 -23.79 -3.24 6.40
N ALA A 291 -23.50 -1.94 6.27
CA ALA A 291 -24.41 -0.97 5.68
C ALA A 291 -24.52 -1.09 4.15
N SER A 292 -23.42 -1.37 3.43
CA SER A 292 -23.46 -1.48 1.97
C SER A 292 -22.44 -2.43 1.37
N LYS A 293 -22.95 -3.55 0.85
CA LYS A 293 -22.16 -4.51 0.06
C LYS A 293 -21.61 -3.88 -1.23
N SER A 294 -22.42 -3.07 -1.92
CA SER A 294 -22.04 -2.41 -3.18
C SER A 294 -20.92 -1.39 -2.99
N PHE A 295 -21.03 -0.51 -1.99
CA PHE A 295 -19.95 0.45 -1.69
C PHE A 295 -18.69 -0.25 -1.18
N ASN A 296 -18.82 -1.32 -0.41
CA ASN A 296 -17.66 -2.10 0.02
C ASN A 296 -16.90 -2.70 -1.18
N VAL A 297 -17.60 -3.26 -2.17
CA VAL A 297 -16.97 -3.79 -3.40
C VAL A 297 -16.38 -2.67 -4.25
N ALA A 298 -17.13 -1.58 -4.47
CA ALA A 298 -16.63 -0.42 -5.22
C ALA A 298 -15.38 0.19 -4.59
N SER A 299 -15.28 0.18 -3.26
CA SER A 299 -14.13 0.70 -2.52
C SER A 299 -12.82 -0.01 -2.88
N LEU A 300 -12.88 -1.27 -3.32
CA LEU A 300 -11.71 -2.08 -3.65
C LEU A 300 -10.96 -1.56 -4.88
N VAL A 301 -11.62 -0.79 -5.74
CA VAL A 301 -10.98 -0.23 -6.94
C VAL A 301 -10.06 0.93 -6.59
N PHE A 302 -10.36 1.70 -5.53
CA PHE A 302 -9.57 2.88 -5.16
C PHE A 302 -8.13 2.54 -4.72
N PRO A 303 -7.16 3.44 -4.99
CA PRO A 303 -5.82 3.35 -4.42
C PRO A 303 -5.86 3.22 -2.89
N ALA A 304 -4.92 2.48 -2.31
CA ALA A 304 -4.98 2.08 -0.89
C ALA A 304 -5.18 3.26 0.08
N GLY A 305 -4.43 4.36 -0.10
CA GLY A 305 -4.55 5.54 0.75
C GLY A 305 -5.87 6.29 0.60
N VAL A 306 -6.43 6.35 -0.63
CA VAL A 306 -7.75 6.94 -0.89
C VAL A 306 -8.83 6.09 -0.24
N ARG A 307 -8.77 4.77 -0.47
CA ARG A 307 -9.71 3.79 0.06
C ARG A 307 -9.82 3.89 1.58
N LEU A 308 -8.70 3.96 2.29
CA LEU A 308 -8.70 4.03 3.76
C LEU A 308 -9.49 5.24 4.28
N HIS A 309 -9.24 6.43 3.71
CA HIS A 309 -9.86 7.66 4.18
C HIS A 309 -11.33 7.77 3.73
N LEU A 310 -11.69 7.19 2.58
CA LEU A 310 -13.09 7.06 2.17
C LEU A 310 -13.88 6.10 3.07
N ILE A 311 -13.26 5.01 3.57
CA ILE A 311 -13.89 4.13 4.57
C ILE A 311 -14.21 4.92 5.85
N ILE A 312 -13.27 5.73 6.34
CA ILE A 312 -13.46 6.59 7.52
C ILE A 312 -14.60 7.59 7.28
N LEU A 313 -14.57 8.27 6.13
CA LEU A 313 -15.58 9.26 5.78
C LEU A 313 -16.98 8.64 5.67
N TYR A 314 -17.11 7.54 4.94
CA TYR A 314 -18.38 6.83 4.80
C TYR A 314 -18.92 6.38 6.15
N ALA A 315 -18.07 5.77 6.98
CA ALA A 315 -18.48 5.29 8.29
C ALA A 315 -18.98 6.43 9.18
N PHE A 316 -18.31 7.58 9.18
CA PHE A 316 -18.78 8.74 9.92
C PHE A 316 -20.16 9.20 9.43
N CYS A 317 -20.32 9.42 8.11
CA CYS A 317 -21.61 9.85 7.54
C CYS A 317 -22.72 8.85 7.86
N ARG A 318 -22.46 7.55 7.74
CA ARG A 318 -23.46 6.51 8.00
C ARG A 318 -23.84 6.42 9.48
N VAL A 319 -22.86 6.50 10.37
CA VAL A 319 -23.12 6.49 11.81
C VAL A 319 -23.93 7.71 12.24
N THR A 320 -23.59 8.90 11.77
CA THR A 320 -24.33 10.12 12.15
C THR A 320 -25.73 10.15 11.53
N ASP A 321 -25.92 9.56 10.35
CA ASP A 321 -27.22 9.32 9.74
C ASP A 321 -28.07 8.36 10.59
N ASP A 322 -27.53 7.18 10.93
CA ASP A 322 -28.21 6.19 11.78
C ASP A 322 -28.55 6.72 13.18
N MET A 323 -27.68 7.58 13.76
CA MET A 323 -27.94 8.27 15.04
C MET A 323 -29.24 9.08 15.01
N ILE A 324 -29.58 9.68 13.86
CA ILE A 324 -30.75 10.53 13.68
C ILE A 324 -31.94 9.71 13.17
N ASP A 325 -31.75 8.80 12.22
CA ASP A 325 -32.84 8.06 11.56
C ASP A 325 -33.39 6.92 12.41
N SER A 326 -32.51 6.18 13.10
CA SER A 326 -32.91 4.99 13.87
C SER A 326 -33.52 5.33 15.23
N GLU A 327 -33.43 6.59 15.67
CA GLU A 327 -33.90 7.02 16.99
C GLU A 327 -35.37 7.44 16.96
N PRO A 328 -36.33 6.70 17.53
CA PRO A 328 -37.73 7.10 17.48
C PRO A 328 -38.06 8.32 18.36
N ASN A 329 -37.26 8.59 19.40
CA ASN A 329 -37.54 9.67 20.35
C ASN A 329 -36.97 11.02 19.87
N VAL A 330 -37.85 11.98 19.58
CA VAL A 330 -37.47 13.34 19.11
C VAL A 330 -36.56 14.08 20.09
N GLY A 331 -36.74 13.91 21.41
CA GLY A 331 -35.88 14.50 22.43
C GLY A 331 -34.45 13.95 22.34
N MET A 332 -34.32 12.63 22.21
CA MET A 332 -33.03 11.96 22.02
C MET A 332 -32.38 12.34 20.69
N LYS A 333 -33.16 12.46 19.59
CA LYS A 333 -32.66 12.96 18.31
C LYS A 333 -32.02 14.35 18.45
N LYS A 334 -32.70 15.27 19.15
CA LYS A 334 -32.17 16.62 19.40
C LYS A 334 -30.88 16.58 20.22
N GLN A 335 -30.77 15.69 21.21
CA GLN A 335 -29.54 15.51 21.98
C GLN A 335 -28.38 15.00 21.11
N LYS A 336 -28.63 13.96 20.30
CA LYS A 336 -27.63 13.42 19.35
C LYS A 336 -27.20 14.46 18.31
N LEU A 337 -28.13 15.25 17.80
CA LEU A 337 -27.83 16.36 16.89
C LEU A 337 -26.93 17.41 17.54
N MET A 338 -27.24 17.86 18.77
CA MET A 338 -26.39 18.80 19.51
C MET A 338 -24.98 18.23 19.77
N LEU A 339 -24.88 16.92 20.02
CA LEU A 339 -23.60 16.24 20.17
C LEU A 339 -22.78 16.30 18.87
N ILE A 340 -23.38 15.98 17.72
CA ILE A 340 -22.73 16.04 16.41
C ILE A 340 -22.29 17.48 16.10
N GLU A 341 -23.16 18.46 16.33
CA GLU A 341 -22.86 19.89 16.13
C GLU A 341 -21.67 20.36 16.96
N ARG A 342 -21.64 20.00 18.25
CA ARG A 342 -20.52 20.31 19.14
C ARG A 342 -19.22 19.69 18.62
N PHE A 343 -19.27 18.41 18.24
CA PHE A 343 -18.09 17.70 17.73
C PHE A 343 -17.53 18.33 16.47
N ILE A 344 -18.39 18.64 15.49
CA ILE A 344 -17.99 19.31 14.24
C ILE A 344 -17.42 20.71 14.54
N GLY A 345 -18.01 21.44 15.50
CA GLY A 345 -17.47 22.72 15.98
C GLY A 345 -16.07 22.60 16.57
N GLU A 346 -15.82 21.59 17.40
CA GLU A 346 -14.52 21.34 18.03
C GLU A 346 -13.43 20.96 17.01
N ILE A 347 -13.72 20.03 16.08
CA ILE A 347 -12.71 19.58 15.10
C ILE A 347 -12.36 20.62 14.02
N PHE A 348 -13.21 21.63 13.81
CA PHE A 348 -13.01 22.70 12.85
C PHE A 348 -12.87 24.09 13.50
N ALA A 349 -12.66 24.17 14.82
CA ALA A 349 -12.53 25.43 15.56
C ALA A 349 -11.40 26.33 15.04
N ASP A 350 -10.40 25.75 14.39
CA ASP A 350 -9.25 26.47 13.86
C ASP A 350 -9.41 27.00 12.41
N ARG A 351 -10.60 26.85 11.82
CA ARG A 351 -10.87 27.24 10.43
C ARG A 351 -11.27 28.72 10.32
N SER A 352 -10.53 29.45 9.48
CA SER A 352 -10.80 30.86 9.18
C SER A 352 -11.94 31.06 8.18
N SER A 353 -12.19 30.09 7.29
CA SER A 353 -13.29 30.11 6.33
C SER A 353 -13.78 28.68 6.03
N ASP A 354 -14.92 28.60 5.35
CA ASP A 354 -15.71 27.39 5.11
C ASP A 354 -14.98 26.28 4.34
N TYR A 355 -14.16 26.66 3.38
CA TYR A 355 -13.35 25.75 2.58
C TYR A 355 -11.85 25.84 2.90
N ASN A 356 -11.49 26.52 4.00
CA ASN A 356 -10.11 26.53 4.46
C ASN A 356 -9.67 25.12 4.89
N VAL A 357 -8.61 24.61 4.27
CA VAL A 357 -8.01 23.31 4.61
C VAL A 357 -6.54 23.50 4.98
N LYS A 358 -6.00 22.63 5.84
CA LYS A 358 -4.59 22.67 6.26
C LYS A 358 -3.84 21.51 5.63
N THR A 359 -3.37 21.68 4.39
CA THR A 359 -2.74 20.59 3.61
C THR A 359 -1.25 20.39 3.90
N SER A 360 -0.60 21.35 4.57
CA SER A 360 0.85 21.36 4.78
C SER A 360 1.33 20.49 5.94
N LYS A 361 0.53 20.38 7.01
CA LYS A 361 0.84 19.56 8.19
C LYS A 361 -0.43 19.08 8.86
N SER A 362 -0.46 17.82 9.28
CA SER A 362 -1.52 17.30 10.14
C SER A 362 -1.61 18.09 11.45
N ARG A 363 -2.83 18.43 11.87
CA ARG A 363 -3.08 19.07 13.17
C ARG A 363 -4.08 18.23 13.94
N LYS A 364 -3.74 17.92 15.20
CA LYS A 364 -4.65 17.25 16.12
C LYS A 364 -5.68 18.26 16.63
N PRO A 365 -6.99 18.03 16.42
CA PRO A 365 -8.03 18.88 17.00
C PRO A 365 -8.11 18.70 18.52
N GLU A 366 -8.52 19.75 19.21
CA GLU A 366 -8.79 19.71 20.64
C GLU A 366 -10.24 19.27 20.84
N VAL A 367 -10.43 18.05 21.35
CA VAL A 367 -11.73 17.41 21.51
C VAL A 367 -11.81 16.80 22.91
N ASP A 368 -12.92 17.01 23.61
CA ASP A 368 -13.19 16.44 24.93
C ASP A 368 -13.64 14.97 24.83
N TRP A 369 -12.68 14.09 24.55
CA TRP A 369 -12.94 12.66 24.41
C TRP A 369 -13.47 11.99 25.68
N GLN A 370 -13.31 12.61 26.86
CA GLN A 370 -13.83 12.06 28.10
C GLN A 370 -15.35 12.19 28.15
N TRP A 371 -15.88 13.35 27.74
CA TRP A 371 -17.31 13.57 27.62
C TRP A 371 -17.94 12.67 26.54
N TYR A 372 -17.38 12.63 25.32
CA TYR A 372 -17.94 11.79 24.26
C TYR A 372 -17.94 10.29 24.60
N ARG A 373 -17.01 9.82 25.44
CA ARG A 373 -17.02 8.41 25.89
C ARG A 373 -18.24 8.08 26.76
N GLN A 374 -18.83 9.06 27.43
CA GLN A 374 -20.01 8.87 28.27
C GLN A 374 -21.29 8.88 27.43
N GLU A 375 -21.30 9.63 26.33
CA GLU A 375 -22.48 9.87 25.51
C GLU A 375 -22.58 8.96 24.27
N LEU A 376 -21.44 8.51 23.72
CA LEU A 376 -21.39 7.68 22.52
C LEU A 376 -21.15 6.21 22.85
N THR A 377 -21.74 5.34 22.05
CA THR A 377 -21.38 3.93 21.98
C THR A 377 -19.93 3.74 21.51
N ASP A 378 -19.36 2.56 21.75
CA ASP A 378 -17.98 2.26 21.31
C ASP A 378 -17.79 2.36 19.79
N GLU A 379 -18.82 1.99 19.00
CA GLU A 379 -18.79 2.08 17.55
C GLU A 379 -18.83 3.53 17.07
N GLU A 380 -19.76 4.34 17.60
CA GLU A 380 -19.87 5.77 17.30
C GLU A 380 -18.57 6.50 17.67
N LEU A 381 -18.08 6.28 18.90
CA LEU A 381 -16.86 6.91 19.40
C LEU A 381 -15.65 6.56 18.53
N SER A 382 -15.57 5.32 18.03
CA SER A 382 -14.53 4.88 17.11
C SER A 382 -14.56 5.65 15.78
N CYS A 383 -15.76 5.86 15.22
CA CYS A 383 -15.94 6.61 13.97
C CYS A 383 -15.62 8.11 14.16
N PHE A 384 -16.02 8.70 15.28
CA PHE A 384 -15.71 10.10 15.63
C PHE A 384 -14.20 10.29 15.80
N ARG A 385 -13.51 9.38 16.51
CA ARG A 385 -12.05 9.41 16.59
C ARG A 385 -11.41 9.26 15.21
N ALA A 386 -11.90 8.36 14.36
CA ALA A 386 -11.35 8.13 13.03
C ALA A 386 -11.44 9.39 12.16
N ILE A 387 -12.61 10.04 12.07
CA ILE A 387 -12.77 11.25 11.24
C ILE A 387 -11.89 12.41 11.75
N SER A 388 -11.72 12.54 13.07
CA SER A 388 -10.87 13.58 13.68
C SER A 388 -9.40 13.48 13.25
N ARG A 389 -8.91 12.27 12.91
CA ARG A 389 -7.53 12.05 12.45
C ARG A 389 -7.29 12.52 11.02
N ILE A 390 -8.36 12.70 10.25
CA ILE A 390 -8.29 13.13 8.85
C ILE A 390 -8.97 14.48 8.60
N SER A 391 -9.60 15.09 9.61
CA SER A 391 -10.34 16.34 9.48
C SER A 391 -9.46 17.53 9.05
N PHE A 392 -8.17 17.51 9.34
CA PHE A 392 -7.25 18.62 9.08
C PHE A 392 -7.15 19.06 7.61
N TYR A 393 -7.43 18.16 6.66
CA TYR A 393 -7.46 18.49 5.23
C TYR A 393 -8.88 18.50 4.63
N LEU A 394 -9.92 18.33 5.47
CA LEU A 394 -11.32 18.40 5.05
C LEU A 394 -11.90 19.81 5.31
N PRO A 395 -12.79 20.30 4.42
CA PRO A 395 -13.49 21.58 4.60
C PRO A 395 -14.63 21.42 5.60
N ARG A 396 -14.95 22.48 6.35
CA ARG A 396 -16.02 22.42 7.37
C ARG A 396 -17.42 22.53 6.76
N LYS A 397 -17.58 23.26 5.64
CA LYS A 397 -18.90 23.57 5.08
C LYS A 397 -19.76 22.35 4.75
N PRO A 398 -19.24 21.31 4.07
CA PRO A 398 -20.04 20.11 3.81
C PRO A 398 -20.51 19.37 5.08
N PHE A 399 -19.75 19.44 6.18
CA PHE A 399 -20.21 18.85 7.45
C PHE A 399 -21.39 19.64 8.05
N TYR A 400 -21.37 20.97 7.95
CA TYR A 400 -22.49 21.80 8.37
C TYR A 400 -23.71 21.62 7.47
N GLU A 401 -23.53 21.43 6.17
CA GLU A 401 -24.63 21.07 5.24
C GLU A 401 -25.25 19.73 5.61
N LEU A 402 -24.44 18.74 5.99
CA LEU A 402 -24.94 17.45 6.48
C LEU A 402 -25.74 17.61 7.79
N ILE A 403 -25.26 18.44 8.72
CA ILE A 403 -25.99 18.82 9.94
C ILE A 403 -27.32 19.52 9.61
N ASP A 404 -27.36 20.38 8.58
CA ASP A 404 -28.59 21.03 8.14
C ASP A 404 -29.61 20.02 7.57
N GLY A 405 -29.12 18.95 6.92
CA GLY A 405 -29.91 17.76 6.59
C GLY A 405 -30.50 17.11 7.83
N TYR A 406 -29.67 16.81 8.83
CA TYR A 406 -30.15 16.22 10.09
C TYR A 406 -31.16 17.11 10.83
N ARG A 407 -30.96 18.44 10.84
CA ARG A 407 -31.94 19.40 11.38
C ARG A 407 -33.28 19.30 10.65
N TRP A 408 -33.23 19.12 9.33
CA TRP A 408 -34.43 18.94 8.52
C TRP A 408 -35.24 17.71 8.99
N ASP A 409 -34.56 16.59 9.20
CA ASP A 409 -35.15 15.32 9.63
C ASP A 409 -35.65 15.37 11.08
N VAL A 410 -34.86 15.94 12.00
CA VAL A 410 -35.24 16.10 13.41
C VAL A 410 -36.47 16.99 13.57
N ASN A 411 -36.61 18.02 12.73
CA ASN A 411 -37.78 18.90 12.73
C ASN A 411 -38.99 18.31 11.99
N GLY A 412 -38.85 17.15 11.35
CA GLY A 412 -39.92 16.53 10.56
C GLY A 412 -40.38 17.40 9.38
N LYS A 413 -39.48 18.18 8.80
CA LYS A 413 -39.83 19.07 7.68
C LYS A 413 -40.08 18.22 6.42
N MET A 414 -41.28 18.31 5.85
CA MET A 414 -41.63 17.60 4.62
C MET A 414 -41.13 18.34 3.38
N VAL A 415 -40.70 17.60 2.35
CA VAL A 415 -40.34 18.15 1.04
C VAL A 415 -41.62 18.59 0.30
N GLN A 416 -41.76 19.89 -0.02
CA GLN A 416 -42.98 20.42 -0.63
C GLN A 416 -42.87 20.65 -2.14
N ASN A 417 -41.66 20.90 -2.64
CA ASN A 417 -41.43 21.29 -4.03
C ASN A 417 -40.04 20.84 -4.48
N GLU A 418 -39.76 21.04 -5.77
CA GLU A 418 -38.46 20.70 -6.37
C GLU A 418 -37.28 21.42 -5.70
N THR A 419 -37.47 22.67 -5.26
CA THR A 419 -36.42 23.41 -4.56
C THR A 419 -36.07 22.77 -3.22
N ASP A 420 -37.07 22.34 -2.44
CA ASP A 420 -36.86 21.58 -1.21
C ASP A 420 -36.15 20.24 -1.49
N LEU A 421 -36.56 19.53 -2.55
CA LEU A 421 -35.97 18.24 -2.93
C LEU A 421 -34.48 18.40 -3.27
N LEU A 422 -34.15 19.39 -4.11
CA LEU A 422 -32.78 19.69 -4.50
C LEU A 422 -31.94 20.14 -3.29
N LEU A 423 -32.51 20.96 -2.41
CA LEU A 423 -31.83 21.46 -1.22
C LEU A 423 -31.54 20.32 -0.23
N TYR A 424 -32.53 19.49 0.07
CA TYR A 424 -32.35 18.32 0.94
C TYR A 424 -31.32 17.34 0.36
N SER A 425 -31.42 17.04 -0.94
CA SER A 425 -30.45 16.19 -1.64
C SER A 425 -29.02 16.76 -1.61
N SER A 426 -28.89 18.09 -1.61
CA SER A 426 -27.60 18.77 -1.45
C SER A 426 -27.00 18.51 -0.07
N TYR A 427 -27.82 18.56 0.98
CA TYR A 427 -27.41 18.38 2.36
C TYR A 427 -26.97 16.96 2.66
N VAL A 428 -27.77 15.95 2.29
CA VAL A 428 -27.51 14.56 2.70
C VAL A 428 -26.54 13.81 1.77
N ALA A 429 -26.42 14.21 0.51
CA ALA A 429 -25.58 13.50 -0.47
C ALA A 429 -24.62 14.40 -1.25
N GLY A 430 -25.04 15.61 -1.65
CA GLY A 430 -24.15 16.56 -2.35
C GLY A 430 -22.93 16.95 -1.51
N SER A 431 -23.13 17.17 -0.21
CA SER A 431 -22.08 17.43 0.78
C SER A 431 -21.08 16.26 0.86
N VAL A 432 -21.57 15.02 0.88
CA VAL A 432 -20.76 13.79 0.91
C VAL A 432 -19.94 13.66 -0.37
N GLY A 433 -20.53 13.95 -1.54
CA GLY A 433 -19.81 14.00 -2.82
C GLY A 433 -18.63 14.98 -2.79
N THR A 434 -18.84 16.17 -2.20
CA THR A 434 -17.78 17.15 -1.99
C THR A 434 -16.67 16.61 -1.08
N LEU A 435 -17.02 16.02 0.07
CA LEU A 435 -16.04 15.45 1.00
C LEU A 435 -15.19 14.34 0.36
N CYS A 436 -15.80 13.48 -0.47
CA CYS A 436 -15.09 12.43 -1.19
C CYS A 436 -14.00 13.01 -2.11
N VAL A 437 -14.29 14.09 -2.83
CA VAL A 437 -13.31 14.74 -3.70
C VAL A 437 -12.15 15.34 -2.92
N TYR A 438 -12.39 15.94 -1.75
CA TYR A 438 -11.30 16.46 -0.91
C TYR A 438 -10.36 15.33 -0.44
N VAL A 439 -10.90 14.16 -0.09
CA VAL A 439 -10.09 12.96 0.21
C VAL A 439 -9.27 12.57 -1.02
N MET A 440 -9.88 12.46 -2.20
CA MET A 440 -9.20 12.06 -3.42
C MET A 440 -8.08 13.05 -3.81
N MET A 441 -8.35 14.35 -3.79
CA MET A 441 -7.39 15.40 -4.11
C MET A 441 -6.20 15.40 -3.14
N TYR A 442 -6.49 15.33 -1.83
CA TYR A 442 -5.46 15.29 -0.81
C TYR A 442 -4.54 14.07 -0.98
N LYS A 443 -5.12 12.88 -1.16
CA LYS A 443 -4.37 11.62 -1.30
C LYS A 443 -3.68 11.46 -2.66
N SER A 444 -4.13 12.18 -3.69
CA SER A 444 -3.51 12.18 -5.03
C SER A 444 -2.38 13.21 -5.18
N GLY A 445 -2.03 13.95 -4.13
CA GLY A 445 -0.96 14.95 -4.20
C GLY A 445 -1.36 16.27 -4.88
N VAL A 446 -2.65 16.49 -5.16
CA VAL A 446 -3.15 17.75 -5.75
C VAL A 446 -3.12 18.86 -4.71
N ASN A 447 -2.54 20.02 -5.00
CA ASN A 447 -2.63 21.15 -4.08
C ASN A 447 -4.03 21.77 -4.17
N ILE A 448 -4.71 21.91 -3.04
CA ILE A 448 -6.12 22.35 -2.98
C ILE A 448 -6.20 23.89 -2.98
N ASP A 449 -5.07 24.59 -2.88
CA ASP A 449 -5.01 26.05 -2.92
C ASP A 449 -5.41 26.58 -4.31
N ASP A 450 -6.68 26.98 -4.40
CA ASP A 450 -7.34 27.93 -5.32
C ASP A 450 -6.92 27.89 -6.81
N ASP A 451 -7.52 26.96 -7.56
CA ASP A 451 -7.54 26.95 -9.02
C ASP A 451 -9.01 26.80 -9.44
N ALA A 452 -9.48 27.58 -10.42
CA ALA A 452 -10.84 27.51 -10.96
C ALA A 452 -11.24 26.09 -11.39
N ARG A 453 -10.26 25.23 -11.72
CA ARG A 453 -10.46 23.80 -12.00
C ARG A 453 -10.94 23.01 -10.78
N HIS A 454 -10.46 23.32 -9.58
CA HIS A 454 -10.88 22.64 -8.35
C HIS A 454 -12.34 22.96 -8.00
N ASP A 455 -12.74 24.22 -8.14
CA ASP A 455 -14.12 24.65 -7.95
C ASP A 455 -15.08 23.93 -8.91
N PHE A 456 -14.66 23.74 -10.17
CA PHE A 456 -15.45 22.98 -11.13
C PHE A 456 -15.64 21.52 -10.67
N VAL A 457 -14.56 20.85 -10.26
CA VAL A 457 -14.62 19.46 -9.80
C VAL A 457 -15.49 19.33 -8.54
N ILE A 458 -15.33 20.24 -7.57
CA ILE A 458 -16.13 20.28 -6.34
C ILE A 458 -17.62 20.45 -6.67
N ARG A 459 -17.98 21.45 -7.50
CA ARG A 459 -19.38 21.66 -7.92
C ARG A 459 -19.95 20.44 -8.63
N LYS A 460 -19.17 19.79 -9.49
CA LYS A 460 -19.62 18.58 -10.20
C LYS A 460 -19.78 17.38 -9.28
N ALA A 461 -18.94 17.26 -8.25
CA ALA A 461 -19.09 16.23 -7.24
C ALA A 461 -20.36 16.43 -6.39
N GLN A 462 -20.67 17.66 -6.03
CA GLN A 462 -21.91 18.00 -5.35
C GLN A 462 -23.14 17.66 -6.20
N GLN A 463 -23.12 18.01 -7.49
CA GLN A 463 -24.18 17.64 -8.44
C GLN A 463 -24.32 16.12 -8.58
N MET A 464 -23.21 15.38 -8.63
CA MET A 464 -23.25 13.91 -8.68
C MET A 464 -23.92 13.33 -7.44
N GLY A 465 -23.58 13.83 -6.25
CA GLY A 465 -24.22 13.41 -4.99
C GLY A 465 -25.74 13.68 -4.99
N GLN A 466 -26.16 14.87 -5.43
CA GLN A 466 -27.58 15.21 -5.58
C GLN A 466 -28.30 14.23 -6.52
N VAL A 467 -27.73 13.96 -7.71
CA VAL A 467 -28.34 13.06 -8.68
C VAL A 467 -28.49 11.64 -8.12
N LEU A 468 -27.48 11.12 -7.43
CA LEU A 468 -27.56 9.80 -6.80
C LEU A 468 -28.67 9.74 -5.74
N GLN A 469 -28.85 10.81 -4.96
CA GLN A 469 -29.91 10.87 -3.95
C GLN A 469 -31.30 10.96 -4.54
N ILE A 470 -31.48 11.68 -5.66
CA ILE A 470 -32.79 11.83 -6.32
C ILE A 470 -33.21 10.52 -6.99
N VAL A 471 -32.25 9.72 -7.45
CA VAL A 471 -32.51 8.44 -8.12
C VAL A 471 -32.89 7.32 -7.14
N ASN A 472 -32.32 7.34 -5.93
CA ASN A 472 -32.66 6.41 -4.85
C ASN A 472 -34.00 6.80 -4.21
#